data_AF-A0A075B222-F1
#
_entry.id   AF-A0A075B222-F1
#
_cell.length_a   1.000
_cell.length_b   1.000
_cell.length_c   1.000
_cell.angle_alpha   90.00
_cell.angle_beta   90.00
_cell.angle_gamma   90.00
#
_symmetry.space_group_name_H-M   'P 1'
#
loop_
_entity.id
_entity.type
_entity.pdbx_description
1 polymer ?
#
loop_
_entity_poly.entity_id
_entity_poly.type
_entity_poly.pdbx_seq_one_letter_code
_entity_poly.pdbx_strand_id
1 'polypeptide(L)'
;MKVLSDFIKRFHLDSTFCLLSARNTQLIYEYFKLLDTRNQNSLDDVQFLAFMQTSTDLKVSEIYKIFDVFDLDRSGSCEFDEFYLLVCILVAIKDGQAKTFLYRHWRTCFELLDENSSKSVSKKEFETLGFLFNFSNKAVKKIFSEFDVSGNSELDYKEFRLFAFAAIDLEAELEKKQKRQEKARRQSIISKSDRRSINSGMSHGSFK
;
A
#
# COMPACT_ATOMS: atom_id res chain seq x y z
N MET A 1 -6.68 -5.65 -0.91
CA MET A 1 -7.32 -5.03 -2.09
C MET A 1 -6.53 -5.36 -3.35
N LYS A 2 -7.20 -5.56 -4.48
CA LYS A 2 -6.60 -5.71 -5.81
C LYS A 2 -7.09 -4.59 -6.72
N VAL A 3 -6.18 -4.03 -7.50
CA VAL A 3 -6.51 -3.06 -8.55
C VAL A 3 -6.86 -3.81 -9.83
N LEU A 4 -8.07 -3.57 -10.34
CA LEU A 4 -8.64 -4.23 -11.51
C LEU A 4 -8.50 -3.40 -12.79
N SER A 5 -8.50 -2.06 -12.69
CA SER A 5 -8.43 -1.17 -13.86
C SER A 5 -7.14 -1.35 -14.66
N ASP A 6 -7.28 -1.74 -15.92
CA ASP A 6 -6.14 -1.86 -16.86
C ASP A 6 -5.53 -0.52 -17.23
N PHE A 7 -6.30 0.57 -17.09
CA PHE A 7 -5.77 1.92 -17.23
C PHE A 7 -4.82 2.25 -16.07
N ILE A 8 -5.27 2.06 -14.82
CA ILE A 8 -4.46 2.33 -13.61
C ILE A 8 -3.21 1.45 -13.59
N LYS A 9 -3.32 0.18 -13.99
CA LYS A 9 -2.18 -0.77 -14.02
C LYS A 9 -1.04 -0.33 -14.95
N ARG A 10 -1.27 0.53 -15.94
CA ARG A 10 -0.21 1.03 -16.85
C ARG A 10 0.64 2.14 -16.23
N PHE A 11 0.20 2.72 -15.11
CA PHE A 11 0.96 3.71 -14.39
C PHE A 11 1.92 3.08 -13.41
N HIS A 12 2.99 3.83 -13.13
CA HIS A 12 4.01 3.54 -12.15
C HIS A 12 4.38 4.87 -11.48
N LEU A 13 4.67 4.80 -10.18
CA LEU A 13 5.16 5.95 -9.44
C LEU A 13 6.65 6.16 -9.72
N ASP A 14 7.07 7.41 -9.71
CA ASP A 14 8.48 7.77 -9.73
C ASP A 14 9.20 7.23 -8.49
N SER A 15 10.41 6.70 -8.67
CA SER A 15 11.19 6.09 -7.57
C SER A 15 11.68 7.09 -6.53
N THR A 16 11.78 8.38 -6.89
CA THR A 16 12.31 9.43 -6.01
C THR A 16 11.21 9.98 -5.13
N PHE A 17 10.09 10.36 -5.75
CA PHE A 17 9.00 11.07 -5.09
C PHE A 17 7.82 10.17 -4.74
N CYS A 18 7.75 8.95 -5.27
CA CYS A 18 6.58 8.07 -5.16
C CYS A 18 5.28 8.79 -5.58
N LEU A 19 5.34 9.55 -6.67
CA LEU A 19 4.24 10.29 -7.29
C LEU A 19 4.25 10.06 -8.80
N LEU A 20 3.17 10.41 -9.47
CA LEU A 20 3.11 10.33 -10.94
C LEU A 20 3.95 11.45 -11.57
N SER A 21 4.54 11.14 -12.73
CA SER A 21 5.17 12.17 -13.58
C SER A 21 4.13 13.17 -14.09
N ALA A 22 4.53 14.40 -14.41
CA ALA A 22 3.63 15.43 -14.94
C ALA A 22 2.81 14.94 -16.16
N ARG A 23 3.41 14.14 -17.04
CA ARG A 23 2.71 13.54 -18.19
C ARG A 23 1.61 12.57 -17.74
N ASN A 24 1.90 11.72 -16.76
CA ASN A 24 0.92 10.79 -16.23
C ASN A 24 -0.17 11.52 -15.44
N THR A 25 0.18 12.55 -14.68
CA THR A 25 -0.78 13.43 -14.00
C THR A 25 -1.75 14.07 -15.00
N GLN A 26 -1.27 14.55 -16.15
CA GLN A 26 -2.16 15.06 -17.20
C GLN A 26 -3.12 13.99 -17.71
N LEU A 27 -2.67 12.75 -17.92
CA LEU A 27 -3.55 11.66 -18.36
C LEU A 27 -4.60 11.32 -17.30
N ILE A 28 -4.23 11.34 -16.02
CA ILE A 28 -5.17 11.14 -14.91
C ILE A 28 -6.17 12.31 -14.82
N TYR A 29 -5.73 13.54 -15.09
CA TYR A 29 -6.62 14.71 -15.15
C TYR A 29 -7.62 14.62 -16.30
N GLU A 30 -7.18 14.22 -17.49
CA GLU A 30 -8.11 13.97 -18.60
C GLU A 30 -9.11 12.85 -18.27
N TYR A 31 -8.64 11.79 -17.61
CA TYR A 31 -9.52 10.71 -17.17
C TYR A 31 -10.53 11.16 -16.10
N PHE A 32 -10.10 11.98 -15.14
CA PHE A 32 -10.97 12.59 -14.13
C PHE A 32 -12.08 13.42 -14.78
N LYS A 33 -11.76 14.26 -15.77
CA LYS A 33 -12.76 15.04 -16.51
C LYS A 33 -13.78 14.17 -17.25
N LEU A 34 -13.39 12.97 -17.70
CA LEU A 34 -14.35 12.02 -18.31
C LEU A 34 -15.30 11.42 -17.27
N LEU A 35 -14.85 11.25 -16.03
CA LEU A 35 -15.68 10.79 -14.91
C LEU A 35 -16.59 11.91 -14.39
N ASP A 36 -16.12 13.16 -14.42
CA ASP A 36 -16.87 14.36 -14.04
C ASP A 36 -17.91 14.77 -15.11
N THR A 37 -18.95 13.94 -15.25
CA THR A 37 -20.08 14.19 -16.15
C THR A 37 -20.87 15.46 -15.85
N ARG A 38 -20.74 16.02 -14.64
CA ARG A 38 -21.46 17.22 -14.18
C ARG A 38 -20.63 18.50 -14.37
N ASN A 39 -19.35 18.38 -14.71
CA ASN A 39 -18.39 19.48 -14.87
C ASN A 39 -18.32 20.38 -13.62
N GLN A 40 -18.30 19.76 -12.44
CA GLN A 40 -18.20 20.46 -11.17
C GLN A 40 -16.74 20.60 -10.68
N ASN A 41 -15.78 20.05 -11.44
CA ASN A 41 -14.38 19.85 -11.04
C ASN A 41 -14.22 18.96 -9.80
N SER A 42 -15.23 18.15 -9.50
CA SER A 42 -15.24 17.16 -8.43
C SER A 42 -16.10 15.97 -8.84
N LEU A 43 -15.90 14.82 -8.19
CA LEU A 43 -16.72 13.63 -8.38
C LEU A 43 -17.69 13.52 -7.20
N ASP A 44 -18.99 13.44 -7.48
CA ASP A 44 -19.95 13.07 -6.44
C ASP A 44 -19.78 11.59 -6.02
N ASP A 45 -20.51 11.21 -4.98
CA ASP A 45 -20.45 9.88 -4.39
C ASP A 45 -20.81 8.77 -5.40
N VAL A 46 -21.73 9.03 -6.33
CA VAL A 46 -22.15 8.09 -7.38
C VAL A 46 -21.06 7.92 -8.44
N GLN A 47 -20.46 9.03 -8.90
CA GLN A 47 -19.37 9.04 -9.88
C GLN A 47 -18.12 8.35 -9.30
N PHE A 48 -17.79 8.66 -8.05
CA PHE A 48 -16.70 8.02 -7.32
C PHE A 48 -16.93 6.52 -7.13
N LEU A 49 -18.15 6.12 -6.74
CA LEU A 49 -18.52 4.72 -6.57
C LEU A 49 -18.34 3.94 -7.89
N ALA A 50 -18.83 4.48 -8.99
CA ALA A 50 -18.71 3.85 -10.32
C ALA A 50 -17.25 3.66 -10.72
N PHE A 51 -16.40 4.67 -10.49
CA PHE A 51 -14.97 4.58 -10.72
C PHE A 51 -14.32 3.48 -9.86
N MET A 52 -14.62 3.44 -8.57
CA MET A 52 -13.98 2.50 -7.64
C MET A 52 -14.41 1.05 -7.85
N GLN A 53 -15.68 0.81 -8.20
CA GLN A 53 -16.20 -0.53 -8.53
C GLN A 53 -15.56 -1.12 -9.79
N THR A 54 -15.23 -0.27 -10.77
CA THR A 54 -14.54 -0.71 -11.99
C THR A 54 -13.02 -0.82 -11.78
N SER A 55 -12.49 -0.08 -10.80
CA SER A 55 -11.05 0.01 -10.57
C SER A 55 -10.51 -0.96 -9.52
N THR A 56 -11.34 -1.49 -8.62
CA THR A 56 -10.91 -2.30 -7.47
C THR A 56 -11.85 -3.49 -7.20
N ASP A 57 -11.41 -4.44 -6.37
CA ASP A 57 -12.24 -5.55 -5.87
C ASP A 57 -13.00 -5.25 -4.57
N LEU A 58 -13.14 -3.96 -4.23
CA LEU A 58 -13.75 -3.52 -2.98
C LEU A 58 -15.29 -3.63 -2.99
N LYS A 59 -15.85 -3.83 -1.80
CA LYS A 59 -17.29 -3.76 -1.58
C LYS A 59 -17.75 -2.31 -1.53
N VAL A 60 -19.02 -2.08 -1.87
CA VAL A 60 -19.67 -0.76 -1.82
C VAL A 60 -19.44 -0.04 -0.48
N SER A 61 -19.58 -0.74 0.64
CA SER A 61 -19.36 -0.16 1.98
C SER A 61 -17.89 0.20 2.27
N GLU A 62 -16.93 -0.45 1.61
CA GLU A 62 -15.52 -0.09 1.71
C GLU A 62 -15.21 1.12 0.82
N ILE A 63 -15.87 1.22 -0.34
CA ILE A 63 -15.73 2.36 -1.26
C ILE A 63 -16.24 3.65 -0.62
N TYR A 64 -17.42 3.63 0.02
CA TYR A 64 -17.94 4.82 0.70
C TYR A 64 -17.03 5.27 1.85
N LYS A 65 -16.44 4.34 2.60
CA LYS A 65 -15.44 4.70 3.61
C LYS A 65 -14.20 5.37 3.02
N ILE A 66 -13.77 4.94 1.83
CA ILE A 66 -12.67 5.61 1.13
C ILE A 66 -13.11 7.00 0.68
N PHE A 67 -14.33 7.15 0.18
CA PHE A 67 -14.86 8.46 -0.19
C PHE A 67 -14.85 9.42 1.00
N ASP A 68 -15.41 9.02 2.15
CA ASP A 68 -15.46 9.83 3.37
C ASP A 68 -14.07 10.26 3.87
N VAL A 69 -13.07 9.40 3.68
CA VAL A 69 -11.68 9.68 4.07
C VAL A 69 -11.00 10.65 3.12
N PHE A 70 -11.25 10.51 1.82
CA PHE A 70 -10.57 11.30 0.81
C PHE A 70 -11.21 12.67 0.62
N ASP A 71 -12.49 12.85 0.98
CA ASP A 71 -13.18 14.14 1.10
C ASP A 71 -12.69 14.91 2.34
N LEU A 72 -11.44 15.37 2.27
CA LEU A 72 -10.68 15.92 3.41
C LEU A 72 -11.29 17.22 3.91
N ASP A 73 -11.84 18.02 3.01
CA ASP A 73 -12.49 19.29 3.32
C ASP A 73 -13.99 19.13 3.64
N ARG A 74 -14.52 17.90 3.52
CA ARG A 74 -15.94 17.56 3.73
C ARG A 74 -16.86 18.35 2.81
N SER A 75 -16.43 18.60 1.58
CA SER A 75 -17.24 19.21 0.53
C SER A 75 -18.42 18.32 0.10
N GLY A 76 -18.37 17.02 0.42
CA GLY A 76 -19.30 16.02 -0.07
C GLY A 76 -19.00 15.58 -1.51
N SER A 77 -17.81 15.89 -2.01
CA SER A 77 -17.35 15.53 -3.35
C SER A 77 -15.83 15.29 -3.34
N CYS A 78 -15.33 14.50 -4.27
CA CYS A 78 -13.90 14.23 -4.39
C CYS A 78 -13.27 15.15 -5.44
N GLU A 79 -12.47 16.13 -5.01
CA GLU A 79 -11.73 17.04 -5.89
C GLU A 79 -10.56 16.33 -6.60
N PHE A 80 -9.95 17.02 -7.57
CA PHE A 80 -8.92 16.38 -8.40
C PHE A 80 -7.65 15.98 -7.62
N ASP A 81 -7.21 16.78 -6.66
CA ASP A 81 -6.04 16.48 -5.84
C ASP A 81 -6.28 15.29 -4.90
N GLU A 82 -7.47 15.19 -4.31
CA GLU A 82 -7.94 14.03 -3.54
C GLU A 82 -7.99 12.77 -4.42
N PHE A 83 -8.61 12.88 -5.59
CA PHE A 83 -8.67 11.80 -6.58
C PHE A 83 -7.27 11.38 -7.05
N TYR A 84 -6.39 12.35 -7.31
CA TYR A 84 -5.01 12.10 -7.72
C TYR A 84 -4.24 11.33 -6.65
N LEU A 85 -4.41 11.70 -5.38
CA LEU A 85 -3.80 11.01 -4.25
C LEU A 85 -4.30 9.57 -4.14
N LEU A 86 -5.60 9.35 -4.31
CA LEU A 86 -6.20 8.03 -4.35
C LEU A 86 -5.59 7.18 -5.46
N VAL A 87 -5.49 7.72 -6.69
CA VAL A 87 -4.86 7.03 -7.82
C VAL A 87 -3.40 6.69 -7.52
N CYS A 88 -2.63 7.59 -6.89
CA CYS A 88 -1.27 7.30 -6.47
C CYS A 88 -1.20 6.12 -5.50
N ILE A 89 -2.11 6.07 -4.52
CA ILE A 89 -2.21 4.97 -3.56
C ILE A 89 -2.59 3.66 -4.26
N LEU A 90 -3.55 3.68 -5.20
CA LEU A 90 -3.91 2.50 -6.00
C LEU A 90 -2.72 1.98 -6.80
N VAL A 91 -1.95 2.85 -7.46
CA VAL A 91 -0.74 2.47 -8.20
C VAL A 91 0.31 1.90 -7.25
N ALA A 92 0.53 2.52 -6.08
CA ALA A 92 1.46 2.02 -5.07
C ALA A 92 1.08 0.61 -4.60
N ILE A 93 -0.21 0.36 -4.35
CA ILE A 93 -0.70 -0.96 -3.92
C ILE A 93 -0.50 -2.00 -5.03
N LYS A 94 -0.83 -1.64 -6.28
CA LYS A 94 -0.65 -2.49 -7.45
C LYS A 94 0.82 -2.87 -7.66
N ASP A 95 1.76 -1.97 -7.40
CA ASP A 95 3.20 -2.22 -7.53
C ASP A 95 3.85 -2.79 -6.25
N GLY A 96 3.07 -3.02 -5.18
CA GLY A 96 3.59 -3.50 -3.89
C GLY A 96 4.40 -2.47 -3.10
N GLN A 97 4.28 -1.18 -3.44
CA GLN A 97 4.96 -0.04 -2.83
C GLN A 97 4.09 0.74 -1.84
N ALA A 98 2.94 0.22 -1.41
CA ALA A 98 2.01 0.93 -0.52
C ALA A 98 2.68 1.41 0.78
N LYS A 99 3.58 0.62 1.37
CA LYS A 99 4.33 1.01 2.57
C LYS A 99 5.37 2.08 2.28
N THR A 100 6.08 1.98 1.15
CA THR A 100 7.02 3.00 0.69
C THR A 100 6.31 4.34 0.46
N PHE A 101 5.12 4.29 -0.15
CA PHE A 101 4.27 5.45 -0.33
C PHE A 101 3.86 6.06 1.02
N LEU A 102 3.36 5.24 1.94
CA LEU A 102 3.01 5.66 3.30
C LEU A 102 4.19 6.32 4.01
N TYR A 103 5.41 5.78 3.88
CA TYR A 103 6.59 6.41 4.46
C TYR A 103 6.90 7.77 3.83
N ARG A 104 6.94 7.83 2.50
CA ARG A 104 7.32 9.05 1.77
C ARG A 104 6.35 10.19 2.05
N HIS A 105 5.07 9.84 2.11
CA HIS A 105 3.95 10.77 2.23
C HIS A 105 3.25 10.63 3.59
N TRP A 106 3.99 10.25 4.63
CA TRP A 106 3.42 9.91 5.95
C TRP A 106 2.55 11.02 6.54
N ARG A 107 2.90 12.29 6.27
CA ARG A 107 2.11 13.44 6.72
C ARG A 107 0.74 13.48 6.05
N THR A 108 0.71 13.34 4.72
CA THR A 108 -0.54 13.28 3.96
C THR A 108 -1.36 12.05 4.36
N CYS A 109 -0.71 10.91 4.57
CA CYS A 109 -1.40 9.71 5.06
C CYS A 109 -1.94 9.88 6.49
N PHE A 110 -1.23 10.60 7.36
CA PHE A 110 -1.71 10.93 8.70
C PHE A 110 -2.94 11.83 8.62
N GLU A 111 -2.91 12.85 7.77
CA GLU A 111 -4.06 13.75 7.55
C GLU A 111 -5.28 13.00 6.99
N LEU A 112 -5.08 12.05 6.07
CA LEU A 112 -6.15 11.14 5.62
C LEU A 112 -6.67 10.21 6.74
N LEU A 113 -5.80 9.77 7.64
CA LEU A 113 -6.17 8.87 8.73
C LEU A 113 -6.90 9.58 9.87
N ASP A 114 -6.55 10.82 10.16
CA ASP A 114 -7.14 11.64 11.22
C ASP A 114 -8.47 12.29 10.77
N GLU A 115 -9.46 11.45 10.44
CA GLU A 115 -10.78 11.83 9.91
C GLU A 115 -11.51 12.84 10.82
N ASN A 116 -11.31 12.72 12.13
CA ASN A 116 -11.94 13.58 13.13
C ASN A 116 -11.11 14.83 13.49
N SER A 117 -9.94 15.03 12.88
CA SER A 117 -8.99 16.12 13.15
C SER A 117 -8.56 16.24 14.62
N SER A 118 -8.49 15.11 15.32
CA SER A 118 -8.06 15.01 16.72
C SER A 118 -6.56 15.26 16.91
N LYS A 119 -5.79 15.29 15.82
CA LYS A 119 -4.31 15.32 15.79
C LYS A 119 -3.67 14.03 16.32
N SER A 120 -4.43 12.95 16.31
CA SER A 120 -3.98 11.60 16.61
C SER A 120 -4.74 10.62 15.71
N VAL A 121 -4.12 9.48 15.43
CA VAL A 121 -4.77 8.41 14.66
C VAL A 121 -5.16 7.32 15.63
N SER A 122 -6.46 7.17 15.87
CA SER A 122 -6.97 6.07 16.67
C SER A 122 -6.78 4.73 15.98
N LYS A 123 -6.80 3.65 16.76
CA LYS A 123 -6.78 2.30 16.19
C LYS A 123 -7.92 2.03 15.20
N LYS A 124 -9.10 2.63 15.43
CA LYS A 124 -10.26 2.44 14.55
C LYS A 124 -10.03 3.12 13.20
N GLU A 125 -9.55 4.36 13.21
CA GLU A 125 -9.16 5.09 11.99
C GLU A 125 -8.05 4.33 11.22
N PHE A 126 -7.05 3.84 11.95
CA PHE A 126 -5.99 3.03 11.38
C PHE A 126 -6.50 1.70 10.81
N GLU A 127 -7.45 1.02 11.44
CA GLU A 127 -8.06 -0.19 10.90
C GLU A 127 -8.93 0.11 9.67
N THR A 128 -9.63 1.25 9.67
CA THR A 128 -10.47 1.71 8.54
C THR A 128 -9.65 1.94 7.29
N LEU A 129 -8.43 2.47 7.37
CA LEU A 129 -7.58 2.70 6.18
C LEU A 129 -6.38 1.76 6.07
N GLY A 130 -6.08 1.01 7.12
CA GLY A 130 -4.99 0.04 7.14
C GLY A 130 -5.14 -1.02 6.06
N PHE A 131 -6.38 -1.31 5.62
CA PHE A 131 -6.62 -2.22 4.50
C PHE A 131 -6.14 -1.65 3.14
N LEU A 132 -6.13 -0.32 2.94
CA LEU A 132 -5.56 0.30 1.74
C LEU A 132 -4.07 -0.02 1.66
N PHE A 133 -3.35 0.21 2.76
CA PHE A 133 -1.92 -0.09 2.84
C PHE A 133 -1.62 -1.59 3.06
N ASN A 134 -2.65 -2.44 3.00
CA ASN A 134 -2.56 -3.90 3.16
C ASN A 134 -1.95 -4.32 4.52
N PHE A 135 -2.18 -3.54 5.58
CA PHE A 135 -1.85 -3.93 6.95
C PHE A 135 -2.86 -4.95 7.46
N SER A 136 -2.35 -6.06 8.00
CA SER A 136 -3.19 -7.00 8.74
C SER A 136 -3.55 -6.43 10.13
N ASN A 137 -4.71 -6.80 10.67
CA ASN A 137 -5.10 -6.42 12.04
C ASN A 137 -4.04 -6.80 13.10
N LYS A 138 -3.27 -7.88 12.86
CA LYS A 138 -2.14 -8.26 13.73
C LYS A 138 -1.00 -7.25 13.64
N ALA A 139 -0.68 -6.78 12.44
CA ALA A 139 0.33 -5.74 12.22
C ALA A 139 -0.11 -4.43 12.88
N VAL A 140 -1.37 -4.01 12.71
CA VAL A 140 -1.92 -2.81 13.36
C VAL A 140 -1.78 -2.90 14.87
N LYS A 141 -2.23 -4.00 15.51
CA LYS A 141 -2.09 -4.19 16.96
C LYS A 141 -0.64 -4.11 17.43
N LYS A 142 0.28 -4.70 16.66
CA LYS A 142 1.71 -4.68 16.98
C LYS A 142 2.29 -3.26 16.89
N ILE A 143 1.91 -2.51 15.85
CA ILE A 143 2.31 -1.11 15.67
C ILE A 143 1.90 -0.29 16.89
N PHE A 144 0.61 -0.33 17.27
CA PHE A 144 0.14 0.42 18.43
C PHE A 144 0.88 -0.01 19.71
N SER A 145 1.14 -1.30 19.94
CA SER A 145 1.91 -1.72 21.13
C SER A 145 3.37 -1.29 21.15
N GLU A 146 3.98 -1.01 20.00
CA GLU A 146 5.40 -0.63 19.89
C GLU A 146 5.61 0.89 19.83
N PHE A 147 4.65 1.64 19.28
CA PHE A 147 4.81 3.06 18.97
C PHE A 147 3.92 4.01 19.77
N ASP A 148 2.81 3.54 20.37
CA ASP A 148 2.01 4.34 21.31
C ASP A 148 2.76 4.41 22.65
N VAL A 149 3.62 5.41 22.78
CA VAL A 149 4.42 5.66 24.00
C VAL A 149 3.54 6.27 25.08
N SER A 150 2.52 7.04 24.67
CA SER A 150 1.59 7.71 25.58
C SER A 150 0.64 6.72 26.29
N GLY A 151 0.37 5.57 25.67
CA GLY A 151 -0.53 4.53 26.14
C GLY A 151 -2.01 4.87 25.98
N ASN A 152 -2.37 5.86 25.15
CA ASN A 152 -3.74 6.31 24.95
C ASN A 152 -4.51 5.53 23.87
N SER A 153 -3.89 4.50 23.28
CA SER A 153 -4.41 3.72 22.14
C SER A 153 -4.63 4.53 20.86
N GLU A 154 -3.92 5.64 20.72
CA GLU A 154 -3.86 6.49 19.55
C GLU A 154 -2.38 6.71 19.16
N LEU A 155 -2.13 7.12 17.92
CA LEU A 155 -0.80 7.52 17.49
C LEU A 155 -0.82 9.01 17.22
N ASP A 156 -0.15 9.80 18.06
CA ASP A 156 0.03 11.22 17.78
C ASP A 156 0.94 11.44 16.57
N TYR A 157 1.06 12.69 16.12
CA TYR A 157 1.88 13.04 14.96
C TYR A 157 3.34 12.56 15.04
N LYS A 158 3.95 12.54 16.24
CA LYS A 158 5.33 12.09 16.44
C LYS A 158 5.41 10.56 16.45
N GLU A 159 4.47 9.91 17.11
CA GLU A 159 4.38 8.45 17.20
C GLU A 159 4.11 7.84 15.82
N PHE A 160 3.17 8.42 15.06
CA PHE A 160 2.89 8.01 13.69
C PHE A 160 4.08 8.22 12.76
N ARG A 161 4.80 9.34 12.91
CA ARG A 161 6.05 9.58 12.18
C ARG A 161 7.05 8.46 12.47
N LEU A 162 7.31 8.17 13.75
CA LEU A 162 8.26 7.13 14.14
C LEU A 162 7.85 5.77 13.57
N PHE A 163 6.56 5.43 13.64
CA PHE A 163 6.01 4.24 12.99
C PHE A 163 6.31 4.20 11.48
N ALA A 164 6.01 5.28 10.76
CA ALA A 164 6.24 5.35 9.32
C ALA A 164 7.73 5.14 8.99
N PHE A 165 8.63 5.79 9.73
CA PHE A 165 10.09 5.62 9.57
C PHE A 165 10.55 4.19 9.90
N ALA A 166 10.04 3.59 10.97
CA ALA A 166 10.38 2.22 11.36
C ALA A 166 9.87 1.17 10.37
N ALA A 167 8.77 1.44 9.65
CA ALA A 167 8.26 0.55 8.63
C ALA A 167 9.29 0.28 7.51
N ILE A 168 10.11 1.29 7.15
CA ILE A 168 11.20 1.12 6.18
C ILE A 168 12.33 0.26 6.73
N ASP A 169 12.78 0.54 7.95
CA ASP A 169 13.88 -0.22 8.54
C ASP A 169 13.50 -1.70 8.70
N LEU A 170 12.25 -1.95 9.12
CA LEU A 170 11.69 -3.29 9.22
C LEU A 170 11.62 -3.98 7.86
N GLU A 171 11.20 -3.28 6.80
CA GLU A 171 11.11 -3.84 5.44
C GLU A 171 12.50 -4.14 4.86
N ALA A 172 13.45 -3.22 5.01
CA ALA A 172 14.84 -3.42 4.62
C ALA A 172 15.48 -4.61 5.36
N GLU A 173 15.17 -4.79 6.64
CA GLU A 173 15.59 -5.97 7.41
C GLU A 173 14.94 -7.27 6.92
N LEU A 174 13.62 -7.26 6.67
CA LEU A 174 12.87 -8.43 6.22
C LEU A 174 13.35 -8.89 4.85
N GLU A 175 13.59 -7.98 3.91
CA GLU A 175 14.18 -8.29 2.61
C GLU A 175 15.58 -8.91 2.74
N LYS A 176 16.43 -8.34 3.61
CA LYS A 176 17.76 -8.90 3.88
C LYS A 176 17.66 -10.31 4.45
N LYS A 177 16.73 -10.56 5.39
CA LYS A 177 16.49 -11.89 5.98
C LYS A 177 15.98 -12.88 4.93
N GLN A 178 15.03 -12.49 4.07
CA GLN A 178 14.53 -13.34 2.99
C GLN A 178 15.62 -13.69 1.98
N LYS A 179 16.41 -12.70 1.52
CA LYS A 179 17.56 -12.93 0.62
C LYS A 179 18.59 -13.89 1.23
N ARG A 180 18.84 -13.80 2.55
CA ARG A 180 19.71 -14.73 3.28
C ARG A 180 19.12 -16.15 3.33
N GLN A 181 17.84 -16.28 3.66
CA GLN A 181 17.16 -17.58 3.71
C GLN A 181 17.08 -18.25 2.34
N GLU A 182 16.81 -17.49 1.27
CA GLU A 182 16.75 -18.02 -0.08
C GLU A 182 18.14 -18.49 -0.57
N LYS A 183 19.20 -17.71 -0.29
CA LYS A 183 20.58 -18.14 -0.56
C LYS A 183 20.93 -19.44 0.19
N ALA A 184 20.60 -19.52 1.48
CA ALA A 184 20.83 -20.73 2.28
C ALA A 184 20.05 -21.94 1.72
N ARG A 185 18.79 -21.74 1.34
CA ARG A 185 17.94 -22.79 0.72
C ARG A 185 18.52 -23.26 -0.61
N ARG A 186 18.92 -22.35 -1.51
CA ARG A 186 19.58 -22.70 -2.79
C ARG A 186 20.87 -23.50 -2.58
N GLN A 187 21.73 -23.09 -1.65
CA GLN A 187 22.96 -23.83 -1.31
C GLN A 187 22.67 -25.23 -0.75
N SER A 188 21.63 -25.37 0.07
CA SER A 188 21.20 -26.68 0.61
C SER A 188 20.65 -27.63 -0.47
N ILE A 189 20.07 -27.08 -1.54
CA ILE A 189 19.55 -27.88 -2.67
C ILE A 189 20.73 -28.36 -3.55
N ILE A 190 21.69 -27.47 -3.85
CA ILE A 190 22.90 -27.79 -4.64
C ILE A 190 23.73 -28.89 -3.95
N SER A 191 23.99 -28.74 -2.64
CA SER A 191 24.71 -29.76 -1.87
C SER A 191 23.98 -31.10 -1.77
N LYS A 192 22.64 -31.12 -1.84
CA LYS A 192 21.85 -32.36 -1.89
C LYS A 192 21.84 -33.00 -3.27
N SER A 193 21.88 -32.23 -4.36
CA SER A 193 22.03 -32.77 -5.72
C SER A 193 23.41 -33.37 -5.93
N ASP A 194 24.48 -32.72 -5.46
CA ASP A 194 25.84 -33.23 -5.58
C ASP A 194 26.02 -34.57 -4.85
N ARG A 195 25.43 -34.72 -3.65
CA ARG A 195 25.43 -36.01 -2.92
C ARG A 195 24.66 -37.13 -3.64
N ARG A 196 23.60 -36.80 -4.41
CA ARG A 196 22.87 -37.81 -5.19
C ARG A 196 23.65 -38.28 -6.42
N SER A 197 24.35 -37.36 -7.09
CA SER A 197 25.20 -37.66 -8.25
C SER A 197 26.39 -38.56 -7.89
N ILE A 198 26.99 -38.33 -6.72
CA ILE A 198 28.11 -39.15 -6.20
C ILE A 198 27.62 -40.58 -5.88
N ASN A 199 26.45 -40.72 -5.25
CA ASN A 199 25.90 -42.05 -4.92
C ASN A 199 25.46 -42.86 -6.14
N SER A 200 25.01 -42.24 -7.23
CA SER A 200 24.68 -42.94 -8.49
C SER A 200 25.91 -43.37 -9.29
N GLY A 201 27.05 -42.69 -9.12
CA GLY A 201 28.32 -43.06 -9.78
C GLY A 201 29.01 -44.28 -9.15
N MET A 202 28.75 -44.57 -7.87
CA MET A 202 29.33 -45.71 -7.16
C MET A 202 28.55 -47.03 -7.36
N SER A 203 27.41 -47.03 -8.04
CA SER A 203 26.55 -48.22 -8.24
C SER A 203 26.89 -49.07 -9.47
N HIS A 204 27.90 -48.71 -10.28
CA HIS A 204 28.25 -49.41 -11.52
C HIS A 204 29.67 -50.01 -11.56
N GLY A 205 30.34 -50.11 -10.41
CA GLY A 205 31.68 -50.67 -10.34
C GLY A 205 31.78 -51.87 -9.39
N SER A 206 31.11 -52.99 -9.68
CA SER A 206 31.46 -54.31 -9.10
C SER A 206 30.53 -55.43 -9.61
N PHE A 207 30.98 -56.17 -10.63
CA PHE A 207 31.37 -57.59 -10.54
C PHE A 207 31.22 -58.33 -11.88
N LYS A 208 32.37 -58.86 -12.31
CA LYS A 208 32.65 -59.94 -13.28
C LYS A 208 32.53 -59.63 -14.77
#